data_AF-A0A382AIG4-F1
#
_entry.id   AF-A0A382AIG4-F1
#
_cell.length_a   1.000
_cell.length_b   1.000
_cell.length_c   1.000
_cell.angle_alpha   90.00
_cell.angle_beta   90.00
_cell.angle_gamma   90.00
#
_symmetry.space_group_name_H-M   'P 1'
#
loop_
_entity.id
_entity.type
_entity.pdbx_description
1 polymer ?
#
loop_
_entity_poly.entity_id
_entity_poly.type
_entity_poly.pdbx_seq_one_letter_code
_entity_poly.pdbx_strand_id
1 'polypeptide(L)'
;MNENQKSLVVHYLTEFTIGSIGLGILAILLWFREFQISFQLFSAWIFIFNGVLFAYWVWKSETKVWEKSIAGIYFILIEIIIASTITSFSLFT
;
A
#
# COMPACT_ATOMS: atom_id res chain seq x y z
N MET A 1 -24.31 -9.91 21.31
CA MET A 1 -23.68 -8.83 20.52
C MET A 1 -24.42 -8.71 19.21
N ASN A 2 -25.05 -7.57 18.94
CA ASN A 2 -25.86 -7.35 17.74
C ASN A 2 -25.00 -7.43 16.47
N GLU A 3 -25.59 -7.85 15.34
CA GLU A 3 -24.87 -8.03 14.07
C GLU A 3 -24.10 -6.77 13.63
N ASN A 4 -24.67 -5.59 13.86
CA ASN A 4 -23.99 -4.31 13.59
C ASN A 4 -22.72 -4.10 14.42
N GLN A 5 -22.69 -4.52 15.69
CA GLN A 5 -21.50 -4.38 16.54
C GLN A 5 -20.40 -5.34 16.12
N LYS A 6 -20.75 -6.56 15.68
CA LYS A 6 -19.79 -7.52 15.13
C LYS A 6 -19.15 -7.01 13.83
N SER A 7 -19.95 -6.45 12.93
CA SER A 7 -19.46 -5.87 11.66
C SER A 7 -18.48 -4.73 11.89
N LEU A 8 -18.80 -3.82 12.82
CA LEU A 8 -17.92 -2.70 13.18
C LEU A 8 -16.58 -3.18 13.76
N VAL A 9 -16.59 -4.16 14.66
CA VAL A 9 -15.35 -4.71 15.24
C VAL A 9 -14.47 -5.35 14.16
N VAL A 10 -15.05 -6.11 13.23
CA VAL A 10 -14.29 -6.70 12.12
C VAL A 10 -13.70 -5.64 11.20
N HIS A 11 -14.44 -4.56 10.93
CA HIS A 11 -13.96 -3.45 10.12
C HIS A 11 -12.73 -2.79 10.75
N TYR A 12 -12.81 -2.38 12.01
CA TYR A 12 -11.68 -1.77 12.72
C TYR A 12 -10.47 -2.71 12.83
N LEU A 13 -10.70 -4.00 13.09
CA LEU A 13 -9.62 -4.97 13.17
C LEU A 13 -8.91 -5.14 11.81
N THR A 14 -9.68 -5.07 10.72
CA THR A 14 -9.13 -5.16 9.36
C THR A 14 -8.28 -3.92 9.05
N GLU A 15 -8.78 -2.72 9.35
CA GLU A 15 -8.02 -1.48 9.17
C GLU A 15 -6.76 -1.47 10.02
N PHE A 16 -6.85 -1.90 11.27
CA PHE A 16 -5.70 -2.01 12.17
C PHE A 16 -4.65 -3.00 11.63
N THR A 17 -5.09 -4.14 11.09
CA THR A 17 -4.20 -5.15 10.51
C THR A 17 -3.47 -4.61 9.28
N ILE A 18 -4.20 -3.96 8.36
CA ILE A 18 -3.62 -3.36 7.15
C ILE A 18 -2.63 -2.25 7.53
N GLY A 19 -3.01 -1.37 8.46
CA GLY A 19 -2.11 -0.32 8.96
C GLY A 19 -0.85 -0.89 9.61
N SER A 20 -0.99 -1.96 10.40
CA SER A 20 0.13 -2.66 11.03
C SER A 20 1.07 -3.30 9.99
N ILE A 21 0.53 -3.87 8.91
CA ILE A 21 1.33 -4.38 7.78
C ILE A 21 2.12 -3.23 7.15
N GLY A 22 1.50 -2.08 6.91
CA GLY A 22 2.17 -0.90 6.37
C GLY A 22 3.34 -0.43 7.25
N LEU A 23 3.14 -0.36 8.57
CA LEU A 23 4.19 -0.01 9.52
C LEU A 23 5.29 -1.09 9.61
N GLY A 24 4.91 -2.37 9.54
CA GLY A 24 5.85 -3.48 9.52
C GLY A 24 6.77 -3.44 8.30
N ILE A 25 6.22 -3.17 7.12
CA ILE A 25 7.00 -2.99 5.88
C ILE A 25 7.96 -1.81 6.05
N LEU A 26 7.49 -0.68 6.58
CA LEU A 26 8.35 0.50 6.81
C LEU A 26 9.51 0.17 7.76
N ALA A 27 9.25 -0.54 8.85
CA ALA A 27 10.26 -0.95 9.82
C ALA A 27 11.31 -1.87 9.18
N ILE A 28 10.89 -2.83 8.36
CA ILE A 28 11.80 -3.72 7.62
C ILE A 28 12.67 -2.92 6.63
N LEU A 29 12.07 -2.01 5.86
CA LEU A 29 12.81 -1.16 4.93
C LEU A 29 13.83 -0.26 5.64
N LEU A 30 13.46 0.33 6.77
CA LEU A 30 14.37 1.11 7.61
C LEU A 30 15.52 0.26 8.14
N TRP A 31 15.24 -0.96 8.59
CA TRP A 31 16.27 -1.89 9.04
C TRP A 31 17.31 -2.17 7.95
N PHE A 32 16.87 -2.45 6.72
CA PHE A 32 17.77 -2.67 5.58
C PHE A 32 18.58 -1.44 5.18
N ARG A 33 18.13 -0.24 5.54
CA ARG A 33 18.81 1.03 5.23
C ARG A 33 19.53 1.64 6.44
N GLU A 34 19.78 0.86 7.48
CA GLU A 34 20.43 1.32 8.72
C GLU A 34 19.75 2.54 9.34
N PHE A 35 18.42 2.60 9.26
CA PHE A 35 17.58 3.70 9.74
C PHE A 35 17.84 5.05 9.08
N GLN A 36 18.54 5.08 7.95
CA GLN A 36 18.67 6.30 7.16
C GLN A 36 17.36 6.59 6.44
N ILE A 37 16.79 7.77 6.69
CA ILE A 37 15.55 8.19 6.04
C ILE A 37 15.87 8.85 4.71
N SER A 38 15.16 8.48 3.64
CA SER A 38 15.28 9.14 2.33
C SER A 38 13.99 9.07 1.53
N PHE A 39 13.87 9.94 0.54
CA PHE A 39 12.75 9.92 -0.40
C PHE A 39 12.65 8.60 -1.18
N GLN A 40 13.78 7.96 -1.48
CA GLN A 40 13.80 6.64 -2.14
C GLN A 40 13.20 5.55 -1.23
N LEU A 41 13.49 5.59 0.07
CA LEU A 41 12.90 4.67 1.04
C LEU A 41 11.39 4.88 1.14
N PHE A 42 10.93 6.13 1.22
CA PHE A 42 9.50 6.43 1.23
C PHE A 42 8.81 6.02 -0.07
N SER A 43 9.43 6.23 -1.23
CA SER A 43 8.92 5.77 -2.53
C SER A 43 8.72 4.25 -2.53
N ALA A 44 9.73 3.49 -2.10
CA ALA A 44 9.65 2.04 -1.99
C ALA A 44 8.58 1.59 -1.00
N TRP A 45 8.48 2.25 0.15
CA TRP A 45 7.44 1.96 1.14
C TRP A 45 6.03 2.20 0.59
N ILE A 46 5.79 3.36 -0.03
CA ILE A 46 4.51 3.71 -0.65
C ILE A 46 4.14 2.68 -1.71
N PHE A 47 5.08 2.33 -2.60
CA PHE A 47 4.87 1.33 -3.66
C PHE A 47 4.42 -0.02 -3.09
N ILE A 48 5.15 -0.56 -2.11
CA ILE A 48 4.85 -1.86 -1.51
C ILE A 48 3.51 -1.80 -0.75
N PHE A 49 3.28 -0.74 0.04
CA PHE A 49 2.06 -0.62 0.83
C PHE A 49 0.82 -0.42 -0.05
N ASN A 50 0.93 0.36 -1.12
CA ASN A 50 -0.12 0.47 -2.12
C ASN A 50 -0.41 -0.87 -2.80
N GLY A 51 0.61 -1.68 -3.06
CA GLY A 51 0.43 -3.06 -3.53
C GLY A 51 -0.37 -3.93 -2.56
N VAL A 52 -0.14 -3.79 -1.25
CA VAL A 52 -0.94 -4.47 -0.20
C VAL A 52 -2.40 -3.99 -0.21
N LEU A 53 -2.62 -2.67 -0.30
CA LEU A 53 -3.97 -2.10 -0.38
C LEU A 53 -4.70 -2.58 -1.63
N PHE A 54 -4.01 -2.62 -2.78
CA PHE A 54 -4.56 -3.13 -4.02
C PHE A 54 -4.91 -4.62 -3.91
N ALA A 55 -4.02 -5.44 -3.36
CA ALA A 55 -4.29 -6.87 -3.14
C ALA A 55 -5.48 -7.09 -2.19
N TYR A 56 -5.59 -6.30 -1.13
CA TYR A 56 -6.74 -6.33 -0.23
C TYR A 56 -8.04 -5.94 -0.95
N TRP A 57 -8.00 -4.88 -1.77
CA TRP A 57 -9.15 -4.49 -2.59
C TRP A 57 -9.55 -5.58 -3.59
N VAL A 58 -8.59 -6.19 -4.29
CA VAL A 58 -8.82 -7.30 -5.22
C VAL A 58 -9.47 -8.48 -4.51
N TRP A 59 -9.01 -8.82 -3.30
CA TRP A 59 -9.59 -9.88 -2.47
C TRP A 59 -11.04 -9.56 -2.09
N LYS A 60 -11.28 -8.35 -1.56
CA LYS A 60 -12.58 -7.98 -0.99
C LYS A 60 -13.64 -7.66 -2.04
N SER A 61 -13.21 -7.21 -3.22
CA SER A 61 -14.11 -6.74 -4.27
C SER A 61 -14.86 -7.89 -4.94
N GLU A 62 -16.16 -7.69 -5.15
CA GLU A 62 -17.03 -8.58 -5.93
C GLU A 62 -17.01 -8.28 -7.44
N THR A 63 -16.18 -7.33 -7.87
CA THR A 63 -16.03 -6.94 -9.29
C THR A 63 -15.54 -8.09 -10.17
N LYS A 64 -15.82 -7.98 -11.47
CA LYS A 64 -15.40 -9.02 -12.43
C LYS A 64 -13.88 -9.02 -12.58
N VAL A 65 -13.32 -10.20 -12.87
CA VAL A 65 -11.86 -10.37 -13.03
C VAL A 65 -11.25 -9.38 -14.02
N TRP A 66 -11.93 -9.11 -15.15
CA TRP A 66 -11.42 -8.17 -16.15
C TRP A 66 -11.38 -6.71 -15.66
N GLU A 67 -12.31 -6.28 -14.80
CA GLU A 67 -12.31 -4.95 -14.18
C GLU A 67 -11.14 -4.82 -13.21
N LYS A 68 -10.86 -5.89 -12.44
CA LYS A 68 -9.68 -5.97 -11.57
C LYS A 68 -8.38 -5.92 -12.37
N SER A 69 -8.34 -6.55 -13.54
CA SER A 69 -7.18 -6.49 -14.45
C SER A 69 -6.94 -5.06 -14.96
N ILE A 70 -7.99 -4.35 -15.37
CA ILE A 70 -7.86 -2.94 -15.82
C ILE A 70 -7.38 -2.06 -14.66
N ALA A 71 -7.97 -2.22 -13.47
CA ALA A 71 -7.54 -1.49 -12.28
C ALA A 71 -6.07 -1.79 -11.93
N GLY A 72 -5.62 -3.03 -12.11
CA GLY A 72 -4.23 -3.43 -11.91
C GLY A 72 -3.26 -2.79 -12.90
N ILE A 73 -3.65 -2.68 -14.18
CA ILE A 73 -2.84 -1.96 -15.18
C ILE A 73 -2.74 -0.49 -14.80
N TYR A 74 -3.86 0.15 -14.45
CA TYR A 74 -3.89 1.54 -14.02
C TYR A 74 -3.01 1.77 -12.78
N PHE A 75 -3.10 0.86 -11.80
CA PHE A 75 -2.29 0.87 -10.61
C PHE A 75 -0.79 0.88 -10.95
N ILE A 76 -0.33 -0.06 -11.79
CA ILE A 76 1.08 -0.13 -12.21
C ILE A 76 1.54 1.15 -12.90
N LEU A 77 0.71 1.72 -13.78
CA LEU A 77 1.05 2.98 -14.47
C LEU A 77 1.23 4.14 -13.49
N ILE A 78 0.33 4.28 -12.52
CA ILE A 78 0.42 5.32 -11.49
C ILE A 78 1.67 5.14 -10.63
N GLU A 79 1.97 3.92 -10.20
CA GLU A 79 3.16 3.62 -9.41
C GLU A 79 4.46 3.97 -10.17
N ILE A 80 4.53 3.68 -11.47
CA ILE A 80 5.67 4.06 -12.30
C ILE A 80 5.83 5.59 -12.36
N ILE A 81 4.73 6.33 -12.50
CA ILE A 81 4.75 7.80 -12.52
C ILE A 81 5.28 8.33 -11.18
N ILE A 82 4.73 7.86 -10.07
CA ILE A 82 5.15 8.25 -8.71
C ILE A 82 6.64 7.97 -8.50
N ALA A 83 7.10 6.76 -8.82
CA ALA A 83 8.50 6.37 -8.67
C ALA A 83 9.43 7.25 -9.52
N SER A 84 9.02 7.56 -10.76
CA SER A 84 9.77 8.43 -11.67
C SER A 84 9.84 9.87 -11.16
N THR A 85 8.74 10.41 -10.63
CA THR A 85 8.69 11.76 -10.05
C THR A 85 9.55 11.89 -8.79
N ILE A 86 9.56 10.88 -7.91
CA ILE A 86 10.39 10.93 -6.71
C ILE A 86 11.88 10.79 -7.05
N THR A 87 12.20 9.95 -8.05
CA THR A 87 13.57 9.82 -8.54
C THR A 87 14.08 11.13 -9.12
N SER A 88 13.28 11.81 -9.95
CA SER A 88 13.66 13.11 -10.49
C SER A 88 13.81 14.15 -9.38
N PHE A 89 12.92 14.20 -8.39
CA PHE A 89 13.03 15.10 -7.25
C PHE A 89 14.34 14.87 -6.45
N SER A 90 14.74 13.62 -6.25
CA SER A 90 15.99 13.28 -5.55
C SER A 90 17.27 13.71 -6.27
N LEU A 91 17.21 14.02 -7.58
CA LEU A 91 18.34 14.56 -8.33
C LEU A 91 18.51 16.09 -8.14
N PHE A 92 17.51 16.78 -7.58
CA PHE A 92 17.51 18.23 -7.37
C PHE A 92 17.72 18.66 -5.90
N THR A 93 17.91 17.69 -4.99
CA THR A 93 18.16 17.90 -3.55
C THR A 93 19.45 17.23 -3.13
#